data_AF-A0A7C8I703-F1
#
_entry.id   AF-A0A7C8I703-F1
#
_cell.length_a   1.000
_cell.length_b   1.000
_cell.length_c   1.000
_cell.angle_alpha   90.00
_cell.angle_beta   90.00
_cell.angle_gamma   90.00
#
_symmetry.space_group_name_H-M   'P 1'
#
loop_
_entity.id
_entity.type
_entity.pdbx_description
1 polymer ?
#
loop_
_entity_poly.entity_id
_entity_poly.type
_entity_poly.pdbx_seq_one_letter_code
_entity_poly.pdbx_strand_id
1 'polypeptide(L)'
;MSDAACGSLTSRTNFPEYIELVKNVTKGDFSLVHRCRKEVCGALWGSGNADISGIGMATGYVLQTVISFVIVSFFLWTNSRDASKWRYARRVLASLASKFYDNAVFFTFAVQLASIAALTKVNMGVSAEGMGVLTMKITWAISNLTLLPLLPMALGTSLYDKDMELQRGMPTSFWHPRKHTAPAATQRHPSLASERVSDDKTMVGAENRQRFGLLVVCWCLSVWPFVSRMIANYGKSQIGDSPEAVITDIDWSKIEEACFAGVVATSPSEDSAMNIWGVVSWLFFSVILVYKIIALGIKSRHEQQWKWICDHNLALDVETVPGCQLWTLIWISTLVLSVGQLWSFFRLQRLQRDMTRAAGSSYTDEQFTFGQIVSVIVFVPVLVEGLYLWRNRRLYHRGVD
;
A
#
# COMPACT_ATOMS: atom_id res chain seq x y z
N MET A 1 36.15 28.60 4.13
CA MET A 1 35.70 27.57 5.08
C MET A 1 36.62 26.40 4.89
N SER A 2 37.13 25.80 5.98
CA SER A 2 37.88 24.55 5.90
C SER A 2 36.90 23.38 5.76
N ASP A 3 37.32 22.29 5.11
CA ASP A 3 36.50 21.08 4.96
C ASP A 3 36.07 20.50 6.32
N ALA A 4 36.92 20.66 7.35
CA ALA A 4 36.61 20.29 8.73
C ALA A 4 35.39 21.04 9.31
N ALA A 5 35.14 22.29 8.88
CA ALA A 5 33.98 23.07 9.32
C ALA A 5 32.68 22.66 8.59
N CYS A 6 32.78 22.10 7.38
CA CYS A 6 31.61 21.54 6.69
C CYS A 6 31.17 20.22 7.34
N GLY A 7 32.12 19.40 7.81
CA GLY A 7 31.83 18.08 8.38
C GLY A 7 30.81 18.10 9.52
N SER A 8 30.76 19.14 10.35
CA SER A 8 29.77 19.29 11.42
C SER A 8 28.33 19.49 10.91
N LEU A 9 28.14 19.86 9.64
CA LEU A 9 26.83 20.07 9.02
C LEU A 9 26.22 18.78 8.44
N THR A 10 26.90 17.64 8.56
CA THR A 10 26.45 16.37 7.96
C THR A 10 25.20 15.80 8.65
N SER A 11 25.03 16.08 9.95
CA SER A 11 23.95 15.56 10.76
C SER A 11 23.01 16.66 11.23
N ARG A 12 21.71 16.40 11.14
CA ARG A 12 20.65 17.26 11.67
C ARG A 12 19.99 16.55 12.86
N THR A 13 20.02 17.18 14.02
CA THR A 13 19.30 16.71 15.22
C THR A 13 17.90 17.33 15.26
N ASN A 14 17.82 18.65 15.39
CA ASN A 14 16.59 19.43 15.23
C ASN A 14 16.82 20.58 14.23
N PHE A 15 15.73 21.12 13.66
CA PHE A 15 15.85 22.17 12.65
C PHE A 15 16.38 23.51 13.22
N PRO A 16 15.93 24.01 14.39
CA PRO A 16 16.44 25.26 14.96
C PRO A 16 17.96 25.27 15.24
N GLU A 17 18.46 24.28 15.98
CA GLU A 17 19.89 24.16 16.30
C GLU A 17 20.72 23.95 15.03
N TYR A 18 20.18 23.20 14.06
CA TYR A 18 20.85 22.98 12.81
C TYR A 18 21.00 24.26 11.98
N ILE A 19 19.94 25.09 11.88
CA ILE A 19 20.04 26.38 11.19
C ILE A 19 21.00 27.32 11.93
N GLU A 20 21.01 27.32 13.27
CA GLU A 20 21.99 28.07 14.05
C GLU A 20 23.43 27.60 13.77
N LEU A 21 23.65 26.30 13.67
CA LEU A 21 24.93 25.73 13.30
C LEU A 21 25.36 26.15 11.89
N VAL A 22 24.45 26.10 10.91
CA VAL A 22 24.71 26.60 9.54
C VAL A 22 25.10 28.08 9.61
N LYS A 23 24.33 28.90 10.32
CA LYS A 23 24.59 30.34 10.50
C LYS A 23 25.96 30.59 11.13
N ASN A 24 26.35 29.80 12.13
CA ASN A 24 27.64 29.92 12.78
C ASN A 24 28.81 29.57 11.84
N VAL A 25 28.67 28.48 11.08
CA VAL A 25 29.69 28.05 10.11
C VAL A 25 29.82 29.06 8.96
N THR A 26 28.71 29.62 8.48
CA THR A 26 28.69 30.62 7.41
C THR A 26 28.93 32.06 7.89
N LYS A 27 29.12 32.28 9.19
CA LYS A 27 29.24 33.61 9.82
C LYS A 27 28.04 34.53 9.51
N GLY A 28 26.85 33.96 9.38
CA GLY A 28 25.61 34.66 9.06
C GLY A 28 25.34 34.85 7.58
N ASP A 29 26.26 34.50 6.68
CA ASP A 29 26.08 34.66 5.24
C ASP A 29 25.69 33.33 4.56
N PHE A 30 24.38 33.11 4.43
CA PHE A 30 23.84 31.90 3.79
C PHE A 30 24.21 31.74 2.30
N SER A 31 24.73 32.78 1.63
CA SER A 31 25.26 32.62 0.26
C SER A 31 26.47 31.68 0.21
N LEU A 32 27.18 31.52 1.34
CA LEU A 32 28.35 30.64 1.46
C LEU A 32 28.01 29.15 1.59
N VAL A 33 26.72 28.79 1.66
CA VAL A 33 26.27 27.39 1.74
C VAL A 33 26.75 26.55 0.55
N HIS A 34 26.96 27.15 -0.63
CA HIS A 34 27.54 26.45 -1.78
C HIS A 34 28.87 25.75 -1.49
N ARG A 35 29.63 26.21 -0.48
CA ARG A 35 30.92 25.61 -0.08
C ARG A 35 30.77 24.33 0.73
N CYS A 36 29.67 24.16 1.46
CA CYS A 36 29.32 22.94 2.19
C CYS A 36 28.04 22.32 1.62
N ARG A 37 27.86 22.42 0.29
CA ARG A 37 26.63 21.99 -0.38
C ARG A 37 26.31 20.54 -0.07
N LYS A 38 27.31 19.66 -0.09
CA LYS A 38 27.13 18.23 0.12
C LYS A 38 26.52 17.92 1.49
N GLU A 39 27.10 18.49 2.55
CA GLU A 39 26.69 18.28 3.93
C GLU A 39 25.34 18.93 4.20
N VAL A 40 25.19 20.21 3.80
CA VAL A 40 23.95 20.96 4.05
C VAL A 40 22.76 20.37 3.32
N CYS A 41 22.91 20.07 2.03
CA CYS A 41 21.80 19.53 1.25
C CYS A 41 21.46 18.10 1.67
N GLY A 42 22.47 17.29 2.00
CA GLY A 42 22.29 15.93 2.49
C GLY A 42 21.51 15.89 3.81
N ALA A 43 21.81 16.78 4.75
CA ALA A 43 21.13 16.85 6.05
C ALA A 43 19.69 17.40 5.95
N LEU A 44 19.42 18.35 5.06
CA LEU A 44 18.11 19.00 4.93
C LEU A 44 17.12 18.20 4.06
N TRP A 45 17.57 17.70 2.91
CA TRP A 45 16.70 17.00 1.95
C TRP A 45 16.89 15.48 1.92
N GLY A 46 17.96 14.97 2.51
CA GLY A 46 18.26 13.54 2.59
C GLY A 46 19.02 13.03 1.38
N SER A 47 19.83 11.99 1.58
CA SER A 47 20.67 11.34 0.55
C SER A 47 20.06 10.07 -0.04
N GLY A 48 18.82 9.73 0.37
CA GLY A 48 18.16 8.47 0.02
C GLY A 48 18.20 7.46 1.17
N ASN A 49 17.29 6.49 1.10
CA ASN A 49 17.28 5.34 2.00
C ASN A 49 17.06 4.08 1.16
N ALA A 50 18.15 3.32 0.92
CA ALA A 50 18.12 2.16 0.04
C ALA A 50 17.13 1.06 0.48
N ASP A 51 16.73 1.03 1.76
CA ASP A 51 15.75 0.06 2.29
C ASP A 51 14.30 0.48 2.03
N ILE A 52 14.07 1.74 1.61
CA ILE A 52 12.74 2.30 1.33
C ILE A 52 12.64 2.72 -0.14
N SER A 53 13.56 3.55 -0.61
CA SER A 53 13.57 4.12 -1.96
C SER A 53 14.57 3.44 -2.91
N GLY A 54 15.22 2.37 -2.48
CA GLY A 54 16.17 1.62 -3.30
C GLY A 54 15.56 0.97 -4.54
N ILE A 55 16.40 0.69 -5.55
CA ILE A 55 15.96 0.15 -6.85
C ILE A 55 15.19 -1.18 -6.74
N GLY A 56 15.64 -2.12 -5.90
CA GLY A 56 14.88 -3.37 -5.73
C GLY A 56 13.60 -3.19 -4.92
N MET A 57 13.54 -2.22 -3.99
CA MET A 57 12.29 -1.87 -3.30
C MET A 57 11.29 -1.27 -4.28
N ALA A 58 11.74 -0.31 -5.10
CA ALA A 58 10.94 0.26 -6.19
C ALA A 58 10.41 -0.82 -7.15
N THR A 59 11.24 -1.82 -7.47
CA THR A 59 10.82 -2.98 -8.28
C THR A 59 9.73 -3.78 -7.57
N GLY A 60 9.87 -4.03 -6.26
CA GLY A 60 8.84 -4.68 -5.45
C GLY A 60 7.51 -3.92 -5.45
N TYR A 61 7.54 -2.59 -5.32
CA TYR A 61 6.33 -1.76 -5.40
C TYR A 61 5.65 -1.87 -6.76
N VAL A 62 6.43 -1.76 -7.84
CA VAL A 62 5.91 -1.92 -9.20
C VAL A 62 5.32 -3.31 -9.41
N LEU A 63 6.00 -4.37 -8.98
CA LEU A 63 5.50 -5.74 -9.07
C LEU A 63 4.18 -5.90 -8.31
N GLN A 64 4.10 -5.41 -7.07
CA GLN A 64 2.88 -5.46 -6.27
C GLN A 64 1.71 -4.76 -6.99
N THR A 65 1.93 -3.54 -7.48
CA THR A 65 0.89 -2.77 -8.17
C THR A 65 0.49 -3.42 -9.50
N VAL A 66 1.44 -3.88 -10.31
CA VAL A 66 1.17 -4.49 -11.62
C VAL A 66 0.45 -5.83 -11.46
N ILE A 67 0.90 -6.70 -10.54
CA ILE A 67 0.24 -8.00 -10.31
C ILE A 67 -1.18 -7.77 -9.78
N SER A 68 -1.36 -6.84 -8.83
CA SER A 68 -2.70 -6.45 -8.35
C SER A 68 -3.57 -5.95 -9.50
N PHE A 69 -3.06 -5.03 -10.32
CA PHE A 69 -3.77 -4.51 -11.49
C PHE A 69 -4.23 -5.63 -12.43
N VAL A 70 -3.34 -6.56 -12.78
CA VAL A 70 -3.66 -7.71 -13.64
C VAL A 70 -4.75 -8.58 -13.01
N ILE A 71 -4.64 -8.91 -11.72
CA ILE A 71 -5.64 -9.73 -11.01
C ILE A 71 -7.00 -9.02 -10.99
N VAL A 72 -7.03 -7.74 -10.61
CA VAL A 72 -8.25 -6.94 -10.55
C VAL A 72 -8.90 -6.83 -11.93
N SER A 73 -8.14 -6.43 -12.95
CA SER A 73 -8.66 -6.28 -14.31
C SER A 73 -9.18 -7.59 -14.87
N PHE A 74 -8.46 -8.71 -14.63
CA PHE A 74 -8.90 -10.02 -15.08
C PHE A 74 -10.15 -10.50 -14.32
N PHE A 75 -10.28 -10.17 -13.03
CA PHE A 75 -11.48 -10.44 -12.26
C PHE A 75 -12.69 -9.67 -12.81
N LEU A 76 -12.56 -8.35 -13.00
CA LEU A 76 -13.62 -7.52 -13.56
C LEU A 76 -14.04 -8.00 -14.96
N TRP A 77 -13.06 -8.35 -15.80
CA TRP A 77 -13.31 -8.88 -17.13
C TRP A 77 -14.04 -10.21 -17.10
N THR A 78 -13.58 -11.18 -16.30
CA THR A 78 -14.22 -12.50 -16.20
C THR A 78 -15.58 -12.44 -15.51
N ASN A 79 -15.83 -11.50 -14.61
CA ASN A 79 -17.14 -11.31 -13.96
C ASN A 79 -18.19 -10.77 -14.95
N SER A 80 -17.78 -9.95 -15.92
CA SER A 80 -18.68 -9.43 -16.98
C SER A 80 -19.09 -10.47 -18.04
N ARG A 81 -18.45 -11.65 -18.05
CA ARG A 81 -18.62 -12.67 -19.08
C ARG A 81 -19.37 -13.90 -18.55
N ASP A 82 -19.92 -14.64 -19.50
CA ASP A 82 -20.73 -15.84 -19.26
C ASP A 82 -19.96 -16.90 -18.46
N ALA A 83 -20.47 -17.26 -17.28
CA ALA A 83 -19.73 -17.97 -16.23
C ALA A 83 -19.20 -19.33 -16.69
N SER A 84 -20.00 -20.08 -17.47
CA SER A 84 -19.70 -21.45 -17.88
C SER A 84 -18.41 -21.58 -18.69
N LYS A 85 -18.10 -20.59 -19.54
CA LYS A 85 -16.93 -20.62 -20.43
C LYS A 85 -15.62 -20.26 -19.73
N TRP A 86 -15.68 -19.51 -18.63
CA TRP A 86 -14.51 -18.95 -17.94
C TRP A 86 -14.18 -19.65 -16.62
N ARG A 87 -14.80 -20.80 -16.33
CA ARG A 87 -14.62 -21.54 -15.07
C ARG A 87 -13.16 -21.84 -14.74
N TYR A 88 -12.40 -22.36 -15.69
CA TYR A 88 -10.97 -22.65 -15.49
C TYR A 88 -10.18 -21.37 -15.17
N ALA A 89 -10.42 -20.30 -15.92
CA ALA A 89 -9.74 -19.02 -15.74
C ALA A 89 -10.02 -18.40 -14.36
N ARG A 90 -11.27 -18.47 -13.88
CA ARG A 90 -11.64 -18.00 -12.54
C ARG A 90 -10.95 -18.80 -11.42
N ARG A 91 -10.84 -20.12 -11.57
CA ARG A 91 -10.10 -20.96 -10.61
C ARG A 91 -8.61 -20.62 -10.57
N VAL A 92 -8.00 -20.42 -11.74
CA VAL A 92 -6.60 -19.98 -11.83
C VAL A 92 -6.43 -18.62 -11.15
N LEU A 93 -7.32 -17.67 -11.45
CA LEU A 93 -7.31 -16.34 -10.86
C LEU A 93 -7.43 -16.38 -9.34
N ALA A 94 -8.36 -17.18 -8.80
CA ALA A 94 -8.54 -17.31 -7.36
C ALA A 94 -7.30 -17.89 -6.66
N SER A 95 -6.64 -18.89 -7.28
CA SER A 95 -5.39 -19.44 -6.74
C SER A 95 -4.25 -18.40 -6.76
N LEU A 96 -4.09 -17.71 -7.89
CA LEU A 96 -3.08 -16.64 -8.03
C LEU A 96 -3.32 -15.48 -7.08
N ALA A 97 -4.57 -15.04 -6.94
CA ALA A 97 -4.98 -14.01 -6.01
C ALA A 97 -4.61 -14.42 -4.58
N SER A 98 -5.09 -15.58 -4.13
CA SER A 98 -4.77 -16.13 -2.80
C SER A 98 -3.27 -16.04 -2.47
N LYS A 99 -2.41 -16.55 -3.37
CA LYS A 99 -0.95 -16.46 -3.20
C LYS A 99 -0.40 -15.04 -3.26
N PHE A 100 -0.92 -14.20 -4.15
CA PHE A 100 -0.48 -12.82 -4.25
C PHE A 100 -0.75 -12.05 -2.96
N TYR A 101 -1.97 -12.12 -2.42
CA TYR A 101 -2.35 -11.35 -1.26
C TYR A 101 -1.67 -11.83 0.03
N ASP A 102 -1.41 -13.13 0.16
CA ASP A 102 -0.59 -13.67 1.26
C ASP A 102 0.81 -13.07 1.26
N ASN A 103 1.48 -13.00 0.10
CA ASN A 103 2.82 -12.42 0.02
C ASN A 103 2.79 -10.89 0.11
N ALA A 104 1.80 -10.25 -0.52
CA ALA A 104 1.66 -8.80 -0.52
C ALA A 104 1.41 -8.24 0.88
N VAL A 105 0.64 -8.92 1.74
CA VAL A 105 0.40 -8.43 3.10
C VAL A 105 1.67 -8.45 3.95
N PHE A 106 2.54 -9.47 3.82
CA PHE A 106 3.83 -9.51 4.51
C PHE A 106 4.79 -8.45 3.98
N PHE A 107 4.81 -8.25 2.66
CA PHE A 107 5.59 -7.18 2.04
C PHE A 107 5.17 -5.81 2.55
N THR A 108 3.86 -5.52 2.53
CA THR A 108 3.31 -4.27 3.06
C THR A 108 3.63 -4.12 4.54
N PHE A 109 3.46 -5.16 5.35
CA PHE A 109 3.80 -5.13 6.78
C PHE A 109 5.26 -4.72 7.02
N ALA A 110 6.21 -5.34 6.30
CA ALA A 110 7.63 -5.01 6.40
C ALA A 110 7.91 -3.55 6.00
N VAL A 111 7.26 -3.08 4.93
CA VAL A 111 7.38 -1.69 4.46
C VAL A 111 6.79 -0.70 5.48
N GLN A 112 5.67 -1.02 6.13
CA GLN A 112 5.11 -0.18 7.18
C GLN A 112 6.06 -0.08 8.39
N LEU A 113 6.67 -1.19 8.81
CA LEU A 113 7.66 -1.17 9.89
C LEU A 113 8.91 -0.35 9.52
N ALA A 114 9.43 -0.52 8.30
CA ALA A 114 10.55 0.27 7.79
C ALA A 114 10.20 1.77 7.75
N SER A 115 8.97 2.10 7.33
CA SER A 115 8.45 3.46 7.30
C SER A 115 8.39 4.07 8.70
N ILE A 116 7.88 3.33 9.68
CA ILE A 116 7.86 3.77 11.08
C ILE A 116 9.29 3.98 11.59
N ALA A 117 10.19 3.02 11.37
CA ALA A 117 11.57 3.11 11.84
C ALA A 117 12.29 4.35 11.26
N ALA A 118 12.12 4.62 9.95
CA ALA A 118 12.70 5.79 9.31
C ALA A 118 12.10 7.09 9.85
N LEU A 119 10.77 7.19 9.95
CA LEU A 119 10.11 8.41 10.43
C LEU A 119 10.36 8.68 11.91
N THR A 120 10.41 7.65 12.74
CA THR A 120 10.70 7.80 14.18
C THR A 120 12.10 8.34 14.41
N LYS A 121 13.11 7.88 13.65
CA LYS A 121 14.47 8.43 13.73
C LYS A 121 14.52 9.93 13.40
N VAL A 122 13.75 10.35 12.39
CA VAL A 122 13.63 11.76 12.00
C VAL A 122 12.89 12.57 13.06
N ASN A 123 11.72 12.10 13.50
CA ASN A 123 10.83 12.84 14.40
C ASN A 123 11.40 12.97 15.82
N MET A 124 12.16 11.98 16.29
CA MET A 124 12.78 11.99 17.62
C MET A 124 14.16 12.66 17.65
N GLY A 125 14.68 13.13 16.51
CA GLY A 125 15.99 13.78 16.42
C GLY A 125 17.18 12.89 16.79
N VAL A 126 16.98 11.56 16.79
CA VAL A 126 18.03 10.58 17.16
C VAL A 126 19.14 10.57 16.11
N SER A 127 18.76 10.58 14.83
CA SER A 127 19.65 10.80 13.69
C SER A 127 18.76 11.10 12.48
N ALA A 128 18.93 12.27 11.87
CA ALA A 128 18.33 12.58 10.57
C ALA A 128 19.37 12.47 9.43
N GLU A 129 20.48 11.76 9.67
CA GLU A 129 21.51 11.54 8.65
C GLU A 129 20.87 10.85 7.43
N GLY A 130 20.91 11.53 6.28
CA GLY A 130 20.29 11.07 5.04
C GLY A 130 18.75 11.11 5.02
N MET A 131 18.08 11.58 6.08
CA MET A 131 16.62 11.59 6.21
C MET A 131 16.07 13.02 6.33
N GLY A 132 15.92 13.67 5.17
CA GLY A 132 15.35 15.01 5.05
C GLY A 132 13.86 15.03 4.74
N VAL A 133 13.36 16.22 4.39
CA VAL A 133 11.94 16.45 4.07
C VAL A 133 11.44 15.54 2.94
N LEU A 134 12.29 15.28 1.96
CA LEU A 134 11.92 14.44 0.82
C LEU A 134 11.77 12.96 1.20
N THR A 135 12.64 12.45 2.07
CA THR A 135 12.55 11.09 2.60
C THR A 135 11.22 10.85 3.32
N MET A 136 10.71 11.85 4.07
CA MET A 136 9.39 11.75 4.70
C MET A 136 8.25 11.66 3.68
N LYS A 137 8.28 12.49 2.62
CA LYS A 137 7.28 12.45 1.53
C LYS A 137 7.30 11.09 0.82
N ILE A 138 8.49 10.58 0.51
CA ILE A 138 8.69 9.27 -0.13
C ILE A 138 8.15 8.14 0.76
N THR A 139 8.51 8.14 2.04
CA THR A 139 8.10 7.11 3.00
C THR A 139 6.57 7.02 3.12
N TRP A 140 5.90 8.17 3.17
CA TRP A 140 4.43 8.21 3.20
C TRP A 140 3.80 7.75 1.88
N ALA A 141 4.33 8.18 0.73
CA ALA A 141 3.85 7.73 -0.58
C ALA A 141 3.96 6.20 -0.72
N ILE A 142 5.09 5.62 -0.30
CA ILE A 142 5.32 4.17 -0.30
C ILE A 142 4.38 3.43 0.66
N SER A 143 4.17 3.98 1.86
CA SER A 143 3.22 3.41 2.82
C SER A 143 1.83 3.27 2.20
N ASN A 144 1.33 4.32 1.51
CA ASN A 144 0.05 4.24 0.78
C ASN A 144 0.10 3.30 -0.43
N LEU A 145 1.18 3.36 -1.20
CA LEU A 145 1.38 2.57 -2.41
C LEU A 145 1.32 1.06 -2.14
N THR A 146 1.80 0.62 -0.97
CA THR A 146 1.77 -0.80 -0.58
C THR A 146 0.46 -1.21 0.11
N LEU A 147 -0.32 -0.27 0.66
CA LEU A 147 -1.63 -0.56 1.25
C LEU A 147 -2.72 -0.71 0.20
N LEU A 148 -2.77 0.20 -0.78
CA LEU A 148 -3.84 0.22 -1.79
C LEU A 148 -4.04 -1.13 -2.49
N PRO A 149 -2.99 -1.84 -2.95
CA PRO A 149 -3.14 -3.15 -3.58
C PRO A 149 -3.76 -4.22 -2.70
N LEU A 150 -3.79 -4.05 -1.36
CA LEU A 150 -4.39 -4.99 -0.42
C LEU A 150 -5.88 -4.72 -0.19
N LEU A 151 -6.41 -3.57 -0.62
CA LEU A 151 -7.80 -3.20 -0.38
C LEU A 151 -8.79 -4.30 -0.83
N PRO A 152 -8.63 -4.93 -2.01
CA PRO A 152 -9.41 -6.12 -2.41
C PRO A 152 -9.58 -7.21 -1.34
N MET A 153 -8.61 -7.41 -0.44
CA MET A 153 -8.75 -8.38 0.67
C MET A 153 -9.86 -7.99 1.66
N ALA A 154 -10.07 -6.69 1.91
CA ALA A 154 -11.15 -6.21 2.76
C ALA A 154 -12.53 -6.40 2.10
N LEU A 155 -12.58 -6.41 0.76
CA LEU A 155 -13.82 -6.27 0.00
C LEU A 155 -14.56 -7.58 -0.21
N GLY A 156 -13.91 -8.74 -0.07
CA GLY A 156 -14.64 -9.99 0.07
C GLY A 156 -14.00 -11.21 -0.54
N THR A 157 -14.55 -12.35 -0.14
CA THR A 157 -14.13 -13.70 -0.52
C THR A 157 -14.34 -14.00 -2.00
N SER A 158 -15.16 -13.24 -2.73
CA SER A 158 -15.52 -13.56 -4.13
C SER A 158 -14.34 -13.64 -5.09
N LEU A 159 -13.24 -12.92 -4.82
CA LEU A 159 -12.00 -13.04 -5.58
C LEU A 159 -11.27 -14.38 -5.32
N TYR A 160 -11.46 -14.95 -4.13
CA TYR A 160 -10.73 -16.10 -3.58
C TYR A 160 -11.57 -17.37 -3.52
N ASP A 161 -12.88 -17.24 -3.64
CA ASP A 161 -13.83 -18.32 -3.42
C ASP A 161 -13.83 -19.26 -4.61
N LYS A 162 -13.17 -20.41 -4.42
CA LYS A 162 -13.09 -21.49 -5.40
C LYS A 162 -14.43 -22.21 -5.58
N ASP A 163 -15.35 -22.05 -4.63
CA ASP A 163 -16.60 -22.83 -4.50
C ASP A 163 -17.87 -22.04 -4.80
N MET A 164 -17.75 -20.76 -5.15
CA MET A 164 -18.88 -19.88 -5.46
C MET A 164 -19.81 -20.47 -6.56
N GLU A 165 -19.32 -21.42 -7.38
CA GLU A 165 -20.12 -22.14 -8.37
C GLU A 165 -20.75 -23.45 -7.86
N LEU A 166 -20.18 -24.13 -6.86
CA LEU A 166 -20.80 -25.32 -6.26
C LEU A 166 -22.12 -24.94 -5.58
N GLN A 167 -22.21 -23.72 -5.06
CA GLN A 167 -23.44 -23.16 -4.49
C GLN A 167 -24.42 -22.61 -5.54
N ARG A 168 -23.96 -22.01 -6.64
CA ARG A 168 -24.86 -21.51 -7.71
C ARG A 168 -25.45 -22.58 -8.61
N GLY A 169 -24.81 -23.76 -8.70
CA GLY A 169 -25.31 -24.89 -9.46
C GLY A 169 -26.48 -25.64 -8.81
N MET A 170 -26.81 -25.35 -7.55
CA MET A 170 -28.02 -25.90 -6.93
C MET A 170 -29.24 -25.12 -7.43
N PRO A 171 -30.18 -25.76 -8.16
CA PRO A 171 -31.38 -25.08 -8.62
C PRO A 171 -32.14 -24.53 -7.42
N THR A 172 -32.57 -23.27 -7.51
CA THR A 172 -33.35 -22.55 -6.50
C THR A 172 -34.65 -23.26 -6.10
N SER A 173 -35.07 -24.29 -6.85
CA SER A 173 -36.17 -25.19 -6.48
C SER A 173 -35.89 -26.04 -5.23
N PHE A 174 -34.65 -26.14 -4.76
CA PHE A 174 -34.31 -26.92 -3.55
C PHE A 174 -34.64 -26.19 -2.23
N TRP A 175 -34.94 -24.89 -2.28
CA TRP A 175 -35.35 -24.12 -1.09
C TRP A 175 -36.86 -24.14 -0.82
N HIS A 176 -37.65 -24.83 -1.65
CA HIS A 176 -39.01 -25.19 -1.29
C HIS A 176 -39.03 -26.61 -0.74
N PRO A 177 -39.23 -26.81 0.58
CA PRO A 177 -39.57 -28.11 1.10
C PRO A 177 -40.98 -28.46 0.61
N ARG A 178 -41.09 -28.99 -0.61
CA ARG A 178 -42.27 -29.78 -0.96
C ARG A 178 -42.23 -30.99 -0.04
N LYS A 179 -43.19 -31.05 0.87
CA LYS A 179 -43.58 -32.25 1.62
C LYS A 179 -44.03 -33.31 0.63
N HIS A 180 -43.09 -33.92 -0.09
CA HIS A 180 -43.34 -35.16 -0.80
C HIS A 180 -43.01 -36.29 0.18
N THR A 181 -44.06 -36.88 0.72
CA THR A 181 -44.06 -38.22 1.29
C THR A 181 -43.56 -39.19 0.22
N ALA A 182 -42.25 -39.45 0.21
CA ALA A 182 -41.63 -40.47 -0.61
C ALA A 182 -41.31 -41.70 0.26
N PRO A 183 -41.37 -42.91 -0.31
CA PRO A 183 -41.34 -44.17 0.43
C PRO A 183 -39.93 -44.48 0.96
N ALA A 184 -39.90 -45.30 2.00
CA ALA A 184 -38.69 -45.79 2.66
C ALA A 184 -37.71 -46.44 1.67
N ALA A 185 -36.70 -45.68 1.25
CA ALA A 185 -35.56 -46.16 0.48
C ALA A 185 -34.29 -46.09 1.34
N THR A 186 -33.77 -47.28 1.62
CA THR A 186 -32.44 -47.67 2.07
C THR A 186 -31.43 -46.54 2.37
N GLN A 187 -31.17 -46.32 3.66
CA GLN A 187 -30.08 -45.48 4.18
C GLN A 187 -28.71 -45.98 3.70
N ARG A 188 -28.14 -45.36 2.66
CA ARG A 188 -26.69 -45.35 2.44
C ARG A 188 -26.11 -44.13 3.14
N HIS A 189 -25.17 -44.37 4.07
CA HIS A 189 -24.48 -43.39 4.92
C HIS A 189 -24.05 -42.10 4.20
N PRO A 190 -24.75 -40.97 4.39
CA PRO A 190 -24.38 -39.65 3.88
C PRO A 190 -23.39 -38.90 4.79
N SER A 191 -23.02 -39.46 5.95
CA SER A 191 -22.32 -38.74 7.02
C SER A 191 -20.92 -38.28 6.64
N LEU A 192 -20.13 -39.12 5.96
CA LEU A 192 -18.72 -38.83 5.67
C LEU A 192 -18.51 -37.70 4.64
N ALA A 193 -19.41 -37.53 3.68
CA ALA A 193 -19.28 -36.48 2.67
C ALA A 193 -19.72 -35.11 3.21
N SER A 194 -20.76 -35.08 4.05
CA SER A 194 -21.24 -33.85 4.69
C SER A 194 -20.23 -33.30 5.71
N GLU A 195 -19.56 -34.18 6.44
CA GLU A 195 -18.57 -33.80 7.46
C GLU A 195 -17.34 -33.12 6.82
N ARG A 196 -16.80 -33.70 5.74
CA ARG A 196 -15.66 -33.09 5.00
C ARG A 196 -15.97 -31.71 4.41
N VAL A 197 -17.18 -31.49 3.91
CA VAL A 197 -17.60 -30.19 3.36
C VAL A 197 -17.76 -29.13 4.46
N SER A 198 -18.16 -29.54 5.65
CA SER A 198 -18.27 -28.64 6.81
C SER A 198 -16.87 -28.18 7.25
N ASP A 199 -15.93 -29.11 7.38
CA ASP A 199 -14.57 -28.81 7.83
C ASP A 199 -13.85 -27.83 6.89
N ASP A 200 -13.95 -28.04 5.57
CA ASP A 200 -13.28 -27.17 4.59
C ASP A 200 -13.80 -25.72 4.64
N LYS A 201 -15.11 -25.53 4.80
CA LYS A 201 -15.71 -24.19 4.96
C LYS A 201 -15.22 -23.47 6.22
N THR A 202 -15.04 -24.20 7.32
CA THR A 202 -14.51 -23.59 8.56
C THR A 202 -13.07 -23.16 8.40
N MET A 203 -12.25 -23.94 7.70
CA MET A 203 -10.84 -23.64 7.43
C MET A 203 -10.69 -22.39 6.54
N VAL A 204 -11.42 -22.32 5.43
CA VAL A 204 -11.41 -21.15 4.53
C VAL A 204 -11.89 -19.89 5.26
N GLY A 205 -12.90 -20.04 6.13
CA GLY A 205 -13.36 -18.95 6.98
C GLY A 205 -12.30 -18.42 7.94
N ALA A 206 -11.50 -19.30 8.54
CA ALA A 206 -10.42 -18.92 9.45
C ALA A 206 -9.27 -18.20 8.73
N GLU A 207 -8.85 -18.70 7.56
CA GLU A 207 -7.80 -18.08 6.73
C GLU A 207 -8.19 -16.66 6.31
N ASN A 208 -9.44 -16.45 5.90
CA ASN A 208 -9.94 -15.12 5.53
C ASN A 208 -9.98 -14.15 6.71
N ARG A 209 -10.33 -14.63 7.92
CA ARG A 209 -10.27 -13.80 9.14
C ARG A 209 -8.84 -13.42 9.50
N GLN A 210 -7.89 -14.36 9.37
CA GLN A 210 -6.47 -14.09 9.60
C GLN A 210 -5.94 -13.02 8.63
N ARG A 211 -6.21 -13.18 7.33
CA ARG A 211 -5.86 -12.21 6.28
C ARG A 211 -6.41 -10.82 6.57
N PHE A 212 -7.69 -10.73 6.94
CA PHE A 212 -8.30 -9.48 7.31
C PHE A 212 -7.66 -8.86 8.57
N GLY A 213 -7.35 -9.68 9.58
CA GLY A 213 -6.62 -9.24 10.77
C GLY A 213 -5.25 -8.64 10.42
N LEU A 214 -4.47 -9.30 9.56
CA LEU A 214 -3.18 -8.78 9.09
C LEU A 214 -3.31 -7.46 8.31
N LEU A 215 -4.36 -7.33 7.49
CA LEU A 215 -4.67 -6.08 6.80
C LEU A 215 -4.93 -4.94 7.79
N VAL A 216 -5.73 -5.20 8.84
CA VAL A 216 -6.00 -4.22 9.91
C VAL A 216 -4.72 -3.83 10.64
N VAL A 217 -3.82 -4.79 10.90
CA VAL A 217 -2.51 -4.48 11.50
C VAL A 217 -1.69 -3.56 10.58
N CYS A 218 -1.61 -3.86 9.28
CA CYS A 218 -0.91 -2.99 8.31
C CYS A 218 -1.50 -1.58 8.27
N TRP A 219 -2.83 -1.46 8.32
CA TRP A 219 -3.51 -0.18 8.40
C TRP A 219 -3.17 0.59 9.68
N CYS A 220 -3.21 -0.06 10.85
CA CYS A 220 -2.83 0.56 12.11
C CYS A 220 -1.38 1.09 12.07
N LEU A 221 -0.45 0.32 11.49
CA LEU A 221 0.93 0.77 11.32
C LEU A 221 1.05 1.99 10.38
N SER A 222 0.19 2.09 9.37
CA SER A 222 0.16 3.23 8.44
C SER A 222 -0.29 4.56 9.06
N VAL A 223 -0.95 4.51 10.22
CA VAL A 223 -1.40 5.72 10.94
C VAL A 223 -0.20 6.60 11.29
N TRP A 224 0.94 6.00 11.66
CA TRP A 224 2.13 6.79 12.04
C TRP A 224 2.73 7.57 10.85
N PRO A 225 3.00 6.95 9.68
CA PRO A 225 3.37 7.71 8.47
C PRO A 225 2.39 8.82 8.11
N PHE A 226 1.09 8.56 8.22
CA PHE A 226 0.06 9.57 7.98
C PHE A 226 0.15 10.73 8.97
N VAL A 227 0.14 10.46 10.27
CA VAL A 227 0.22 11.50 11.33
C VAL A 227 1.51 12.29 11.22
N SER A 228 2.65 11.61 11.00
CA SER A 228 3.95 12.26 10.80
C SER A 228 3.91 13.24 9.63
N ARG A 229 3.24 12.88 8.53
CA ARG A 229 3.09 13.78 7.38
C ARG A 229 2.16 14.94 7.69
N MET A 230 1.03 14.69 8.35
CA MET A 230 0.06 15.73 8.70
C MET A 230 0.69 16.77 9.63
N ILE A 231 1.49 16.33 10.61
CA ILE A 231 2.27 17.24 11.47
C ILE A 231 3.25 18.06 10.64
N ALA A 232 3.94 17.46 9.68
CA ALA A 232 4.89 18.20 8.83
C ALA A 232 4.21 19.20 7.87
N ASN A 233 2.98 18.92 7.41
CA ASN A 233 2.25 19.80 6.48
C ASN A 233 1.46 20.90 7.16
N TYR A 234 0.86 20.62 8.32
CA TYR A 234 -0.03 21.56 9.03
C TYR A 234 0.59 22.09 10.32
N GLY A 235 1.81 21.66 10.65
CA GLY A 235 2.61 22.24 11.72
C GLY A 235 2.97 23.69 11.41
N LYS A 236 3.31 24.44 12.47
CA LYS A 236 3.79 25.81 12.33
C LYS A 236 5.02 25.84 11.42
N SER A 237 4.99 26.68 10.38
CA SER A 237 6.16 26.84 9.50
C SER A 237 7.33 27.42 10.28
N GLN A 238 8.47 26.75 10.22
CA GLN A 238 9.73 27.24 10.79
C GLN A 238 10.50 28.14 9.82
N ILE A 239 9.97 28.30 8.61
CA ILE A 239 10.49 29.15 7.53
C ILE A 239 9.49 30.29 7.30
N GLY A 240 9.97 31.53 7.29
CA GLY A 240 9.17 32.72 6.99
C GLY A 240 9.54 33.93 7.83
N ASP A 241 8.72 34.97 7.75
CA ASP A 241 8.91 36.23 8.49
C ASP A 241 8.08 36.30 9.79
N SER A 242 7.49 35.18 10.22
CA SER A 242 6.73 35.14 11.47
C SER A 242 7.67 35.24 12.69
N PRO A 243 7.20 35.76 13.85
CA PRO A 243 8.03 35.87 15.05
C PRO A 243 8.58 34.54 15.58
N GLU A 244 7.95 33.42 15.20
CA GLU A 244 8.32 32.07 15.58
C GLU A 244 9.17 31.36 14.50
N ALA A 245 9.48 32.04 13.38
CA ALA A 245 10.29 31.48 12.32
C ALA A 245 11.77 31.40 12.73
N VAL A 246 12.39 30.27 12.39
CA VAL A 246 13.80 29.99 12.65
C VAL A 246 14.70 30.67 11.60
N ILE A 247 14.20 30.74 10.36
CA ILE A 247 14.90 31.31 9.22
C ILE A 247 13.94 32.13 8.36
N THR A 248 14.42 33.26 7.84
CA THR A 248 13.65 34.11 6.92
C THR A 248 13.48 33.44 5.57
N ASP A 249 12.44 33.82 4.81
CA ASP A 249 12.23 33.31 3.45
C ASP A 249 13.40 33.65 2.53
N ILE A 250 14.00 34.82 2.71
CA ILE A 250 15.16 35.27 1.94
C ILE A 250 16.38 34.37 2.19
N ASP A 251 16.70 34.07 3.45
CA ASP A 251 17.86 33.24 3.74
C ASP A 251 17.61 31.77 3.38
N TRP A 252 16.39 31.27 3.57
CA TRP A 252 16.02 29.93 3.13
C TRP A 252 16.15 29.77 1.60
N SER A 253 15.71 30.78 0.83
CA SER A 253 15.82 30.77 -0.63
C SER A 253 17.28 30.64 -1.11
N LYS A 254 18.26 31.19 -0.39
CA LYS A 254 19.69 31.04 -0.72
C LYS A 254 20.17 29.60 -0.50
N ILE A 255 19.69 28.94 0.57
CA ILE A 255 19.99 27.53 0.83
C ILE A 255 19.35 26.67 -0.26
N GLU A 256 18.08 26.94 -0.61
CA GLU A 256 17.39 26.24 -1.70
C GLU A 256 18.11 26.44 -3.03
N GLU A 257 18.47 27.66 -3.41
CA GLU A 257 19.21 27.94 -4.64
C GLU A 257 20.53 27.16 -4.68
N ALA A 258 21.29 27.15 -3.58
CA ALA A 258 22.53 26.39 -3.48
C ALA A 258 22.30 24.88 -3.65
N CYS A 259 21.21 24.33 -3.10
CA CYS A 259 20.94 22.90 -3.13
C CYS A 259 20.28 22.42 -4.42
N PHE A 260 19.36 23.20 -4.98
CA PHE A 260 18.62 22.92 -6.20
C PHE A 260 19.29 23.49 -7.46
N ALA A 261 20.46 24.12 -7.37
CA ALA A 261 21.21 24.56 -8.54
C ALA A 261 21.43 23.39 -9.53
N GLY A 262 20.82 23.50 -10.72
CA GLY A 262 20.86 22.47 -11.78
C GLY A 262 19.84 21.34 -11.62
N VAL A 263 18.90 21.43 -10.68
CA VAL A 263 17.86 20.43 -10.41
C VAL A 263 16.50 20.96 -10.85
N VAL A 264 15.71 20.12 -11.52
CA VAL A 264 14.32 20.45 -11.85
C VAL A 264 13.45 20.29 -10.60
N ALA A 265 13.31 21.39 -9.85
CA ALA A 265 12.45 21.47 -8.69
C ALA A 265 11.00 21.07 -9.03
N THR A 266 10.28 20.55 -8.04
CA THR A 266 8.84 20.29 -8.18
C THR A 266 8.07 21.59 -8.22
N SER A 267 7.15 21.73 -9.18
CA SER A 267 6.26 22.88 -9.18
C SER A 267 5.32 22.83 -7.97
N PRO A 268 4.78 23.97 -7.51
CA PRO A 268 3.77 23.98 -6.44
C PRO A 268 2.53 23.13 -6.78
N SER A 269 2.16 23.06 -8.07
CA SER A 269 1.06 22.21 -8.52
C SER A 269 1.39 20.72 -8.45
N GLU A 270 2.62 20.31 -8.79
CA GLU A 270 3.09 18.93 -8.61
C GLU A 270 3.08 18.54 -7.12
N ASP A 271 3.60 19.40 -6.25
CA ASP A 271 3.64 19.11 -4.81
C ASP A 271 2.24 19.00 -4.20
N SER A 272 1.34 19.91 -4.58
CA SER A 272 -0.07 19.84 -4.19
C SER A 272 -0.73 18.56 -4.69
N ALA A 273 -0.50 18.18 -5.95
CA ALA A 273 -1.05 16.94 -6.51
C ALA A 273 -0.54 15.70 -5.77
N MET A 274 0.75 15.59 -5.48
CA MET A 274 1.31 14.47 -4.71
C MET A 274 0.71 14.38 -3.30
N ASN A 275 0.52 15.53 -2.63
CA ASN A 275 -0.14 15.58 -1.33
C ASN A 275 -1.61 15.15 -1.40
N ILE A 276 -2.36 15.62 -2.41
CA ILE A 276 -3.75 15.22 -2.63
C ILE A 276 -3.85 13.71 -2.85
N TRP A 277 -3.02 13.16 -3.73
CA TRP A 277 -2.98 11.70 -3.96
C TRP A 277 -2.73 10.96 -2.65
N GLY A 278 -1.73 11.36 -1.86
CA GLY A 278 -1.42 10.78 -0.55
C GLY A 278 -2.60 10.78 0.41
N VAL A 279 -3.21 11.96 0.64
CA VAL A 279 -4.34 12.11 1.57
C VAL A 279 -5.56 11.33 1.11
N VAL A 280 -5.95 11.47 -0.16
CA VAL A 280 -7.12 10.80 -0.72
C VAL A 280 -6.94 9.29 -0.68
N SER A 281 -5.76 8.77 -0.99
CA SER A 281 -5.47 7.33 -0.95
C SER A 281 -5.62 6.75 0.46
N TRP A 282 -5.05 7.42 1.45
CA TRP A 282 -5.12 6.97 2.84
C TRP A 282 -6.56 7.03 3.40
N LEU A 283 -7.27 8.14 3.14
CA LEU A 283 -8.66 8.30 3.58
C LEU A 283 -9.58 7.29 2.90
N PHE A 284 -9.44 7.11 1.59
CA PHE A 284 -10.22 6.14 0.81
C PHE A 284 -10.04 4.72 1.38
N PHE A 285 -8.79 4.30 1.59
CA PHE A 285 -8.49 3.00 2.19
C PHE A 285 -9.07 2.88 3.61
N SER A 286 -8.88 3.91 4.45
CA SER A 286 -9.32 3.92 5.85
C SER A 286 -10.83 3.86 6.00
N VAL A 287 -11.58 4.63 5.21
CA VAL A 287 -13.05 4.65 5.25
C VAL A 287 -13.61 3.27 4.92
N ILE A 288 -13.08 2.63 3.88
CA ILE A 288 -13.53 1.31 3.45
C ILE A 288 -13.19 0.23 4.49
N LEU A 289 -12.00 0.29 5.08
CA LEU A 289 -11.59 -0.66 6.09
C LEU A 289 -12.41 -0.49 7.39
N VAL A 290 -12.60 0.75 7.86
CA VAL A 290 -13.42 1.05 9.04
C VAL A 290 -14.87 0.59 8.82
N TYR A 291 -15.44 0.87 7.65
CA TYR A 291 -16.75 0.35 7.26
C TYR A 291 -16.79 -1.18 7.41
N LYS A 292 -15.77 -1.89 6.90
CA LYS A 292 -15.71 -3.34 6.98
C LYS A 292 -15.59 -3.86 8.41
N ILE A 293 -14.77 -3.21 9.25
CA ILE A 293 -14.63 -3.55 10.67
C ILE A 293 -15.98 -3.41 11.37
N ILE A 294 -16.69 -2.28 11.17
CA ILE A 294 -18.00 -2.03 11.75
C ILE A 294 -19.01 -3.06 11.26
N ALA A 295 -19.07 -3.33 9.96
CA ALA A 295 -19.97 -4.31 9.37
C ALA A 295 -19.76 -5.72 9.95
N LEU A 296 -18.51 -6.16 10.10
CA LEU A 296 -18.18 -7.45 10.72
C LEU A 296 -18.52 -7.47 12.22
N GLY A 297 -18.31 -6.36 12.93
CA GLY A 297 -18.70 -6.18 14.32
C GLY A 297 -20.21 -6.32 14.52
N ILE A 298 -21.01 -5.63 13.69
CA ILE A 298 -22.48 -5.71 13.72
C ILE A 298 -22.95 -7.13 13.36
N LYS A 299 -22.41 -7.71 12.28
CA LYS A 299 -22.76 -9.07 11.86
C LYS A 299 -22.49 -10.11 12.94
N SER A 300 -21.40 -9.98 13.70
CA SER A 300 -21.04 -10.96 14.74
C SER A 300 -21.88 -10.83 16.02
N ARG A 301 -22.34 -9.62 16.37
CA ARG A 301 -23.07 -9.36 17.63
C ARG A 301 -24.59 -9.31 17.47
N HIS A 302 -25.08 -8.84 16.33
CA HIS A 302 -26.48 -8.50 16.13
C HIS A 302 -26.97 -8.99 14.75
N GLU A 303 -27.10 -10.31 14.60
CA GLU A 303 -27.54 -10.93 13.35
C GLU A 303 -28.89 -10.36 12.85
N GLN A 304 -29.84 -10.10 13.76
CA GLN A 304 -31.12 -9.47 13.42
C GLN A 304 -30.95 -8.03 12.87
N GLN A 305 -30.07 -7.22 13.46
CA GLN A 305 -29.80 -5.87 12.96
C GLN A 305 -29.08 -5.92 11.62
N TRP A 306 -28.13 -6.83 11.44
CA TRP A 306 -27.47 -7.03 10.16
C TRP A 306 -28.47 -7.39 9.06
N LYS A 307 -29.40 -8.30 9.34
CA LYS A 307 -30.48 -8.65 8.41
C LYS A 307 -31.33 -7.42 8.06
N TRP A 308 -31.71 -6.61 9.04
CA TRP A 308 -32.42 -5.36 8.80
C TRP A 308 -31.63 -4.38 7.90
N ILE A 309 -30.31 -4.23 8.11
CA ILE A 309 -29.44 -3.39 7.27
C ILE A 309 -29.40 -3.91 5.82
N CYS A 310 -29.28 -5.23 5.64
CA CYS A 310 -29.32 -5.87 4.32
C CYS A 310 -30.68 -5.64 3.63
N ASP A 311 -31.78 -5.83 4.35
CA ASP A 311 -33.14 -5.67 3.83
C ASP A 311 -33.41 -4.22 3.36
N HIS A 312 -32.74 -3.23 3.95
CA HIS A 312 -32.85 -1.80 3.57
C HIS A 312 -31.81 -1.35 2.54
N ASN A 313 -31.04 -2.27 1.93
CA ASN A 313 -29.96 -1.96 0.97
C ASN A 313 -28.88 -1.02 1.53
N LEU A 314 -28.71 -0.98 2.85
CA LEU A 314 -27.66 -0.18 3.51
C LEU A 314 -26.33 -0.93 3.61
N ALA A 315 -26.35 -2.25 3.45
CA ALA A 315 -25.14 -3.05 3.33
C ALA A 315 -24.54 -2.90 1.91
N LEU A 316 -23.23 -2.68 1.83
CA LEU A 316 -22.43 -2.86 0.61
C LEU A 316 -22.34 -4.36 0.30
N ASP A 317 -23.47 -4.97 -0.05
CA ASP A 317 -23.51 -6.38 -0.40
C ASP A 317 -23.15 -6.57 -1.87
N VAL A 318 -22.22 -7.48 -2.13
CA VAL A 318 -21.74 -7.84 -3.47
C VAL A 318 -22.87 -8.48 -4.29
N GLU A 319 -23.87 -9.06 -3.64
CA GLU A 319 -24.96 -9.78 -4.31
C GLU A 319 -25.98 -8.86 -4.98
N THR A 320 -26.08 -7.60 -4.55
CA THR A 320 -26.98 -6.62 -5.17
C THR A 320 -26.31 -6.00 -6.40
N VAL A 321 -27.09 -5.72 -7.46
CA VAL A 321 -26.61 -4.99 -8.64
C VAL A 321 -25.95 -3.64 -8.29
N PRO A 322 -26.57 -2.75 -7.48
CA PRO A 322 -25.94 -1.50 -7.08
C PRO A 322 -24.66 -1.73 -6.26
N GLY A 323 -24.65 -2.75 -5.39
CA GLY A 323 -23.44 -3.14 -4.68
C GLY A 323 -22.32 -3.57 -5.62
N CYS A 324 -22.61 -4.42 -6.61
CA CYS A 324 -21.62 -4.85 -7.61
C CYS A 324 -21.04 -3.67 -8.43
N GLN A 325 -21.86 -2.67 -8.76
CA GLN A 325 -21.39 -1.44 -9.42
C GLN A 325 -20.48 -0.62 -8.52
N LEU A 326 -20.91 -0.37 -7.28
CA LEU A 326 -20.13 0.35 -6.28
C LEU A 326 -18.79 -0.35 -5.98
N TRP A 327 -18.81 -1.68 -5.91
CA TRP A 327 -17.60 -2.48 -5.82
C TRP A 327 -16.70 -2.27 -7.02
N THR A 328 -17.22 -2.39 -8.24
CA THR A 328 -16.43 -2.12 -9.45
C THR A 328 -15.78 -0.74 -9.41
N LEU A 329 -16.51 0.29 -8.97
CA LEU A 329 -15.98 1.64 -8.79
C LEU A 329 -14.87 1.71 -7.73
N ILE A 330 -15.02 1.04 -6.59
CA ILE A 330 -13.99 0.97 -5.55
C ILE A 330 -12.71 0.35 -6.10
N TRP A 331 -12.82 -0.75 -6.86
CA TRP A 331 -11.66 -1.43 -7.43
C TRP A 331 -10.97 -0.56 -8.49
N ILE A 332 -11.73 0.07 -9.39
CA ILE A 332 -11.17 1.02 -10.38
C ILE A 332 -10.47 2.19 -9.66
N SER A 333 -11.11 2.74 -8.62
CA SER A 333 -10.55 3.84 -7.84
C SER A 333 -9.22 3.44 -7.17
N THR A 334 -9.15 2.22 -6.66
CA THR A 334 -7.91 1.64 -6.09
C THR A 334 -6.78 1.61 -7.12
N LEU A 335 -7.07 1.20 -8.36
CA LEU A 335 -6.07 1.17 -9.43
C LEU A 335 -5.61 2.57 -9.81
N VAL A 336 -6.54 3.53 -9.96
CA VAL A 336 -6.22 4.93 -10.28
C VAL A 336 -5.36 5.55 -9.18
N LEU A 337 -5.74 5.37 -7.91
CA LEU A 337 -4.98 5.86 -6.76
C LEU A 337 -3.59 5.23 -6.72
N SER A 338 -3.46 3.93 -7.01
CA SER A 338 -2.16 3.24 -7.04
C SER A 338 -1.23 3.79 -8.12
N VAL A 339 -1.76 4.10 -9.30
CA VAL A 339 -1.00 4.76 -10.37
C VAL A 339 -0.56 6.17 -9.97
N GLY A 340 -1.45 6.95 -9.33
CA GLY A 340 -1.12 8.27 -8.79
C GLY A 340 -0.02 8.21 -7.71
N GLN A 341 -0.04 7.19 -6.86
CA GLN A 341 1.01 6.94 -5.86
C GLN A 341 2.34 6.53 -6.50
N LEU A 342 2.33 5.66 -7.52
CA LEU A 342 3.55 5.30 -8.26
C LEU A 342 4.18 6.52 -8.91
N TRP A 343 3.36 7.37 -9.56
CA TRP A 343 3.84 8.61 -10.15
C TRP A 343 4.46 9.53 -9.08
N SER A 344 3.76 9.73 -7.96
CA SER A 344 4.26 10.55 -6.84
C SER A 344 5.59 10.02 -6.31
N PHE A 345 5.68 8.71 -6.07
CA PHE A 345 6.90 8.04 -5.63
C PHE A 345 8.05 8.25 -6.61
N PHE A 346 7.87 7.97 -7.91
CA PHE A 346 8.94 8.12 -8.90
C PHE A 346 9.35 9.58 -9.10
N ARG A 347 8.41 10.52 -9.02
CA ARG A 347 8.70 11.96 -9.11
C ARG A 347 9.58 12.41 -7.94
N LEU A 348 9.24 12.00 -6.71
CA LEU A 348 10.01 12.30 -5.51
C LEU A 348 11.37 11.60 -5.51
N GLN A 349 11.43 10.33 -5.92
CA GLN A 349 12.68 9.57 -6.03
C GLN A 349 13.63 10.21 -7.05
N ARG A 350 13.12 10.65 -8.21
CA ARG A 350 13.91 11.37 -9.22
C ARG A 350 14.42 12.70 -8.67
N LEU A 351 13.57 13.46 -7.99
CA LEU A 351 13.99 14.70 -7.34
C LEU A 351 15.12 14.45 -6.32
N GLN A 352 15.00 13.40 -5.51
CA GLN A 352 16.02 13.05 -4.51
C GLN A 352 17.35 12.67 -5.15
N ARG A 353 17.30 11.86 -6.20
CA ARG A 353 18.47 11.47 -6.98
C ARG A 353 19.15 12.68 -7.61
N ASP A 354 18.39 13.55 -8.27
CA ASP A 354 18.94 14.72 -8.97
C ASP A 354 19.56 15.69 -7.97
N MET A 355 18.93 15.91 -6.81
CA MET A 355 19.51 16.71 -5.71
C MET A 355 20.78 16.09 -5.14
N THR A 356 20.78 14.79 -4.86
CA THR A 356 21.95 14.10 -4.27
C THR A 356 23.15 14.19 -5.20
N ARG A 357 22.93 14.00 -6.50
CA ARG A 357 23.95 14.14 -7.54
C ARG A 357 24.43 15.59 -7.68
N ALA A 358 23.51 16.56 -7.71
CA ALA A 358 23.86 17.96 -7.81
C ALA A 358 24.65 18.46 -6.57
N ALA A 359 24.37 17.90 -5.40
CA ALA A 359 25.12 18.15 -4.17
C ALA A 359 26.50 17.47 -4.13
N GLY A 360 26.87 16.66 -5.14
CA GLY A 360 28.16 15.97 -5.21
C GLY A 360 28.26 14.73 -4.30
N SER A 361 27.13 14.16 -3.88
CA SER A 361 27.09 12.93 -3.09
C SER A 361 26.78 11.70 -3.95
N SER A 362 27.24 10.53 -3.53
CA SER A 362 26.87 9.26 -4.15
C SER A 362 25.45 8.86 -3.72
N TYR A 363 24.58 8.60 -4.70
CA TYR A 363 23.21 8.17 -4.44
C TYR A 363 23.18 6.67 -4.13
N THR A 364 22.96 6.31 -2.87
CA THR A 364 23.06 4.92 -2.37
C THR A 364 21.94 4.01 -2.85
N ASP A 365 20.81 4.57 -3.29
CA ASP A 365 19.61 3.81 -3.69
C ASP A 365 19.79 3.03 -5.01
N GLU A 366 20.88 3.26 -5.75
CA GLU A 366 21.25 2.50 -6.96
C GLU A 366 21.86 1.12 -6.66
N GLN A 367 22.23 0.85 -5.40
CA GLN A 367 22.84 -0.40 -5.00
C GLN A 367 21.80 -1.42 -4.53
N PHE A 368 21.92 -2.66 -4.99
CA PHE A 368 21.13 -3.78 -4.50
C PHE A 368 21.57 -4.19 -3.10
N THR A 369 20.67 -4.08 -2.14
CA THR A 369 20.84 -4.63 -0.79
C THR A 369 20.10 -5.96 -0.66
N PHE A 370 20.37 -6.70 0.43
CA PHE A 370 19.66 -7.96 0.69
C PHE A 370 18.13 -7.76 0.74
N GLY A 371 17.65 -6.71 1.43
CA GLY A 371 16.22 -6.41 1.53
C GLY A 371 15.56 -6.16 0.16
N GLN A 372 16.30 -5.51 -0.76
CA GLN A 372 15.88 -5.26 -2.13
C GLN A 372 15.78 -6.52 -3.01
N ILE A 373 16.56 -7.56 -2.70
CA ILE A 373 16.43 -8.86 -3.39
C ILE A 373 15.20 -9.59 -2.83
N VAL A 374 15.03 -9.58 -1.50
CA VAL A 374 13.89 -10.21 -0.83
C VAL A 374 12.56 -9.60 -1.28
N SER A 375 12.48 -8.28 -1.50
CA SER A 375 11.26 -7.61 -1.98
C SER A 375 10.77 -8.15 -3.33
N VAL A 376 11.69 -8.53 -4.23
CA VAL A 376 11.36 -9.12 -5.53
C VAL A 376 10.99 -10.60 -5.37
N ILE A 377 11.78 -11.34 -4.58
CA ILE A 377 11.59 -12.78 -4.36
C ILE A 377 10.24 -13.09 -3.69
N VAL A 378 9.71 -12.18 -2.88
CA VAL A 378 8.41 -12.36 -2.20
C VAL A 378 7.25 -12.65 -3.19
N PHE A 379 7.37 -12.24 -4.46
CA PHE A 379 6.34 -12.48 -5.49
C PHE A 379 6.61 -13.72 -6.36
N VAL A 380 7.75 -14.40 -6.20
CA VAL A 380 8.07 -15.64 -6.93
C VAL A 380 7.02 -16.75 -6.73
N PRO A 381 6.45 -16.97 -5.53
CA PRO A 381 5.40 -17.98 -5.35
C PRO A 381 4.19 -17.77 -6.28
N VAL A 382 3.84 -16.53 -6.61
CA VAL A 382 2.75 -16.21 -7.53
C VAL A 382 3.07 -16.69 -8.95
N LEU A 383 4.31 -16.46 -9.41
CA LEU A 383 4.78 -16.91 -10.71
C LEU A 383 4.86 -18.43 -10.80
N VAL A 384 5.38 -19.07 -9.75
CA VAL A 384 5.47 -20.54 -9.66
C VAL A 384 4.08 -21.18 -9.72
N GLU A 385 3.12 -20.66 -8.97
CA GLU A 385 1.72 -21.12 -9.00
C GLU A 385 1.12 -20.94 -10.41
N GLY A 386 1.34 -19.79 -11.05
CA GLY A 386 0.87 -19.52 -12.40
C GLY A 386 1.44 -20.50 -13.44
N LEU A 387 2.75 -20.74 -13.39
CA LEU A 387 3.43 -21.69 -14.27
C LEU A 387 2.96 -23.13 -14.02
N TYR A 388 2.78 -23.51 -12.75
CA TYR A 388 2.27 -24.82 -12.37
C TYR A 388 0.86 -25.06 -12.95
N LEU A 389 -0.05 -24.10 -12.76
CA LEU A 389 -1.43 -24.20 -13.26
C LEU A 389 -1.49 -24.20 -14.78
N TRP A 390 -0.63 -23.40 -15.43
CA TRP A 390 -0.53 -23.37 -16.89
C TRP A 390 -0.03 -24.70 -17.46
N ARG A 391 1.04 -25.26 -16.89
CA ARG A 391 1.62 -26.55 -17.31
C ARG A 391 0.62 -27.71 -17.11
N ASN A 392 -0.14 -27.67 -16.02
CA ASN A 392 -1.09 -28.73 -15.65
C ASN A 392 -2.53 -28.48 -16.12
N ARG A 393 -2.74 -27.57 -17.09
CA ARG A 393 -4.06 -27.21 -17.62
C ARG A 393 -4.91 -28.42 -18.07
N ARG A 394 -4.27 -29.48 -18.59
CA ARG A 394 -4.97 -30.69 -19.07
C ARG A 394 -5.63 -31.50 -17.94
N LEU A 395 -5.06 -31.49 -16.74
CA LEU A 395 -5.62 -32.22 -15.59
C LEU A 395 -6.93 -31.57 -15.11
N TYR A 396 -7.01 -30.25 -15.20
CA TYR A 396 -8.20 -29.50 -14.78
C TYR A 396 -9.34 -29.53 -15.80
N HIS A 397 -9.05 -29.66 -17.10
CA HIS A 397 -10.10 -29.80 -18.10
C HIS A 397 -10.82 -31.15 -18.03
N ARG A 398 -10.13 -32.24 -17.65
CA ARG A 398 -10.72 -33.59 -17.58
C ARG A 398 -11.69 -33.84 -16.42
N GLY A 399 -11.75 -32.95 -15.43
CA GLY A 399 -12.70 -33.06 -14.32
C GLY A 399 -14.00 -32.28 -14.52
N VAL A 400 -14.26 -31.79 -15.74
CA VAL A 400 -15.40 -30.92 -16.08
C VAL A 400 -16.29 -31.53 -17.17
N ASP A 401 -15.82 -32.57 -17.86
CA ASP A 401 -16.62 -33.46 -18.70
C ASP A 401 -17.17 -34.59 -17.83
#